data_AF-A0A2X2Y8K8-F1
#
_entry.id   AF-A0A2X2Y8K8-F1
#
_cell.length_a   1.000
_cell.length_b   1.000
_cell.length_c   1.000
_cell.angle_alpha   90.00
_cell.angle_beta   90.00
_cell.angle_gamma   90.00
#
_symmetry.space_group_name_H-M   'P 1'
#
loop_
_entity.id
_entity.type
_entity.pdbx_description
1 polymer ?
#
loop_
_entity_poly.entity_id
_entity_poly.type
_entity_poly.pdbx_seq_one_letter_code
_entity_poly.pdbx_strand_id
1 'polypeptide(L)' 'MSVKTFKKFIEELREQGVSIEKLSLSQVSESMKLYNILNK' A
#
# COMPACT_ATOMS: atom_id res chain seq x y z
N MET A 1 4.36 -0.82 11.29
CA MET A 1 3.94 -1.59 10.10
C MET A 1 5.14 -2.39 9.61
N SER A 2 4.97 -3.66 9.25
CA SER A 2 6.11 -4.45 8.76
C SER A 2 6.41 -4.09 7.30
N VAL A 3 7.70 -4.12 6.92
CA VAL A 3 8.14 -3.96 5.52
C VAL A 3 7.48 -5.00 4.60
N LYS A 4 7.19 -6.20 5.12
CA LYS A 4 6.52 -7.28 4.39
C LYS A 4 5.09 -6.90 3.96
N THR A 5 4.33 -6.29 4.87
CA THR A 5 2.96 -5.83 4.58
C THR A 5 2.97 -4.72 3.54
N PHE A 6 3.90 -3.78 3.66
CA PHE A 6 4.05 -2.71 2.68
C PHE A 6 4.42 -3.23 1.29
N LYS A 7 5.34 -4.19 1.19
CA LYS A 7 5.67 -4.84 -0.10
C LYS A 7 4.45 -5.50 -0.74
N LYS A 8 3.65 -6.22 0.04
CA LYS A 8 2.43 -6.88 -0.46
C LYS A 8 1.42 -5.87 -1.00
N PHE A 9 1.21 -4.76 -0.29
CA PHE A 9 0.38 -3.65 -0.74
C PHE A 9 0.84 -3.07 -2.09
N ILE A 10 2.15 -2.84 -2.27
CA ILE A 10 2.69 -2.32 -3.53
C ILE A 10 2.53 -3.32 -4.68
N GLU A 11 2.72 -4.62 -4.43
CA GLU A 11 2.49 -5.66 -5.45
C GLU A 11 1.03 -5.76 -5.85
N GLU A 12 0.08 -5.72 -4.91
CA GLU A 12 -1.36 -5.73 -5.22
C GLU A 12 -1.79 -4.50 -6.04
N LEU A 13 -1.20 -3.34 -5.79
CA LEU A 13 -1.43 -2.15 -6.62
C LEU A 13 -0.91 -2.35 -8.05
N ARG A 14 0.28 -2.96 -8.22
CA ARG A 14 0.83 -3.29 -9.54
C ARG A 14 -0.03 -4.30 -10.29
N GLU A 15 -0.54 -5.33 -9.60
CA GLU A 15 -1.46 -6.33 -10.17
C GLU A 15 -2.76 -5.68 -10.69
N GLN A 16 -3.20 -4.58 -10.06
CA GLN A 16 -4.34 -3.78 -10.51
C GLN A 16 -4.00 -2.78 -11.63
N GLY A 17 -2.76 -2.81 -12.15
CA GLY A 17 -2.30 -1.90 -13.20
C GLY A 17 -1.98 -0.49 -12.71
N VAL A 18 -1.87 -0.28 -11.39
CA VAL A 18 -1.53 1.03 -10.81
C VAL A 18 -0.02 1.22 -10.81
N SER A 19 0.46 2.13 -11.66
CA SER A 19 1.84 2.61 -11.62
C SER A 19 2.05 3.57 -10.44
N ILE A 20 3.07 3.30 -9.65
CA ILE A 20 3.43 4.14 -8.49
C ILE A 20 4.77 4.81 -8.80
N GLU A 21 4.73 6.08 -9.19
CA GLU A 21 5.95 6.85 -9.47
C GLU A 21 6.47 7.58 -8.22
N LYS A 22 5.56 8.22 -7.47
CA LYS A 22 5.87 8.89 -6.20
C LYS A 22 4.71 8.72 -5.23
N LEU A 23 5.04 8.31 -4.01
CA LEU A 23 4.12 8.34 -2.89
C LEU A 23 4.71 9.20 -1.79
N SER A 24 3.91 10.15 -1.30
CA SER A 24 4.25 10.86 -0.07
C SER A 24 4.02 9.96 1.14
N LEU A 25 4.76 10.21 2.23
CA LEU A 25 4.62 9.45 3.48
C LEU A 25 3.20 9.56 4.07
N SER A 26 2.52 10.69 3.90
CA SER A 26 1.13 10.87 4.34
C SER A 26 0.17 9.97 3.57
N GLN A 27 0.27 9.94 2.24
CA GLN A 27 -0.53 9.06 1.38
C GLN A 27 -0.30 7.59 1.73
N VAL A 28 0.96 7.16 1.89
CA VAL A 28 1.28 5.79 2.33
C VAL A 28 0.63 5.51 3.68
N SER A 29 0.72 6.43 4.63
CA SER A 29 0.17 6.22 5.96
C SER A 29 -1.35 6.07 5.96
N GLU A 30 -2.06 6.81 5.11
CA GLU A 30 -3.53 6.72 4.99
C GLU A 30 -3.94 5.44 4.26
N SER A 31 -3.32 5.15 3.11
CA SER A 31 -3.59 3.93 2.35
C SER A 31 -3.33 2.67 3.17
N MET A 32 -2.26 2.64 3.97
CA MET A 32 -1.95 1.48 4.80
C MET A 32 -2.89 1.30 6.00
N LYS A 33 -3.51 2.38 6.51
CA LYS A 33 -4.58 2.25 7.51
C LYS A 33 -5.78 1.54 6.90
N LEU A 34 -6.20 1.95 5.71
CA LEU A 34 -7.31 1.33 4.98
C LEU A 34 -6.99 -0.12 4.63
N TYR A 35 -5.78 -0.39 4.13
CA TYR A 35 -5.32 -1.73 3.79
C TYR A 35 -5.43 -2.73 4.95
N ASN A 36 -5.03 -2.30 6.15
CA ASN A 36 -5.11 -3.13 7.35
C ASN A 36 -6.55 -3.37 7.83
N ILE A 37 -7.49 -2.47 7.50
CA ILE A 37 -8.92 -2.66 7.81
C ILE A 37 -9.53 -3.67 6.84
N LEU A 38 -9.17 -3.58 5.55
CA LEU A 38 -9.73 -4.42 4.49
C LEU A 38 -9.20 -5.86 4.50
N ASN A 39 -7.96 -6.07 4.93
CA ASN A 39 -7.31 -7.39 4.98
C ASN A 39 -7.35 -8.02 6.38
N LYS A 40 -8.36 -7.67 7.18
CA LYS A 40 -8.55 -8.16 8.54
C LYS A 40 -9.60 -9.26 8.61
#